data_AF-A0A4V1USV9-F1
#
_entry.id   AF-A0A4V1USV9-F1
#
_cell.length_a   1.000
_cell.length_b   1.000
_cell.length_c   1.000
_cell.angle_alpha   90.00
_cell.angle_beta   90.00
_cell.angle_gamma   90.00
#
_symmetry.space_group_name_H-M   'P 1'
#
loop_
_entity.id
_entity.type
_entity.pdbx_description
1 polymer ?
#
loop_
_entity_poly.entity_id
_entity_poly.type
_entity_poly.pdbx_seq_one_letter_code
_entity_poly.pdbx_strand_id
1 'polypeptide(L)' 'VIELARIYHHFYDVCRVVQPEEPELTKARVGLCAAARLGLRGAFDLLGVSAPERMERSVKEEGGSDQSNSQPAA' A
#
# COMPACT_ATOMS: atom_id res chain seq x y z
N VAL A 1 -6.58 9.91 -12.98
CA VAL A 1 -6.13 9.02 -11.87
C VAL A 1 -4.62 8.97 -11.77
N ILE A 2 -3.90 8.66 -12.85
CA ILE A 2 -2.43 8.55 -12.87
C ILE A 2 -1.74 9.83 -12.40
N GLU A 3 -2.19 11.01 -12.85
CA GLU A 3 -1.57 12.28 -12.45
C GLU A 3 -1.72 12.56 -10.95
N LEU A 4 -2.92 12.34 -10.39
CA LEU A 4 -3.16 12.46 -8.95
C LEU A 4 -2.25 11.51 -8.16
N ALA A 5 -2.13 10.26 -8.60
CA ALA A 5 -1.26 9.27 -7.96
C ALA A 5 0.21 9.70 -8.01
N ARG A 6 0.68 10.25 -9.13
CA ARG A 6 2.06 10.74 -9.30
C ARG A 6 2.36 11.91 -8.37
N ILE A 7 1.50 12.92 -8.35
CA ILE A 7 1.68 14.10 -7.49
C ILE A 7 1.62 13.69 -6.01
N TYR A 8 0.67 12.83 -5.63
CA TYR A 8 0.55 12.32 -4.27
C TYR A 8 1.78 11.51 -3.84
N HIS A 9 2.30 10.67 -4.73
CA HIS A 9 3.50 9.87 -4.45
C HIS A 9 4.72 10.76 -4.20
N HIS A 10 4.93 11.78 -5.05
CA HIS A 10 6.00 12.76 -4.83
C HIS A 10 5.84 13.48 -3.49
N PHE A 11 4.63 13.96 -3.17
CA PHE A 11 4.34 14.58 -1.86
C PHE A 11 4.72 13.66 -0.70
N TYR A 12 4.35 12.37 -0.76
CA TYR A 12 4.64 11.43 0.33
C TYR A 12 6.14 11.14 0.49
N ASP A 13 6.90 11.19 -0.60
CA ASP A 13 8.36 11.01 -0.60
C ASP A 13 9.08 12.22 0.03
N VAL A 14 8.68 13.44 -0.34
CA VAL A 14 9.36 14.65 0.13
C VAL A 14 8.85 15.19 1.47
N CYS A 15 7.58 14.96 1.80
CA CYS A 15 6.94 15.48 3.01
C CYS A 15 6.63 14.36 4.00
N ARG A 16 7.36 14.33 5.11
CA ARG A 16 7.05 13.44 6.24
C ARG A 16 5.68 13.79 6.82
N VAL A 17 4.69 12.91 6.63
CA VAL A 17 3.30 13.17 7.02
C VAL A 17 3.12 13.21 8.54
N VAL A 18 3.78 12.29 9.27
CA VAL A 18 3.66 12.19 10.73
C VAL A 18 4.95 12.66 11.39
N GLN A 19 4.85 13.81 12.06
CA GLN A 19 5.93 14.47 12.80
C GLN A 19 5.41 14.83 14.21
N PRO A 20 5.75 14.05 15.25
CA PRO A 20 5.30 14.30 16.63
C PRO A 20 5.60 15.72 17.14
N GLU A 21 6.71 16.28 16.70
CA GLU A 21 7.20 17.63 16.98
C GLU A 21 6.36 18.75 16.33
N GLU A 22 5.61 18.45 15.28
CA GLU A 22 4.79 19.41 14.52
C GLU A 22 3.35 18.89 14.34
N PRO A 23 2.51 18.90 15.40
CA PRO A 23 1.20 18.28 15.38
C PRO A 23 0.21 18.97 14.43
N GLU A 24 0.24 20.29 14.32
CA GLU A 24 -0.65 21.03 13.41
C GLU A 24 -0.30 20.78 11.94
N LEU A 25 0.99 20.72 11.61
CA LEU A 25 1.44 20.37 10.27
C LEU A 25 1.09 18.92 9.92
N THR A 26 1.25 18.01 10.89
CA THR A 26 0.82 16.62 10.75
C THR A 26 -0.68 16.53 10.46
N LYS A 27 -1.53 17.24 11.21
CA LYS A 27 -2.98 17.28 10.96
C LYS A 27 -3.30 17.75 9.53
N ALA A 28 -2.66 18.82 9.07
CA ALA A 28 -2.85 19.34 7.72
C ALA A 28 -2.45 18.31 6.64
N ARG A 29 -1.28 17.66 6.80
CA ARG A 29 -0.79 16.63 5.86
C ARG A 29 -1.67 15.38 5.86
N VAL A 30 -2.17 14.94 7.02
CA VAL A 30 -3.13 13.84 7.13
C VAL A 30 -4.45 14.19 6.43
N GLY A 31 -4.91 15.43 6.53
CA GLY A 31 -6.06 15.95 5.78
C GLY A 31 -5.88 15.82 4.27
N LEU A 32 -4.69 16.19 3.76
CA LEU A 32 -4.35 16.00 2.35
C LEU A 32 -4.38 14.52 1.93
N CYS A 33 -3.81 13.61 2.74
CA CYS A 33 -3.87 12.17 2.50
C CYS A 33 -5.31 11.65 2.44
N ALA A 34 -6.20 12.13 3.32
CA ALA A 34 -7.61 11.76 3.31
C ALA A 34 -8.33 12.25 2.04
N ALA A 35 -8.03 13.48 1.60
CA ALA A 35 -8.59 14.03 0.37
C ALA A 35 -8.13 13.24 -0.88
N ALA A 36 -6.84 12.90 -0.96
CA ALA A 36 -6.31 12.07 -2.04
C ALA A 36 -6.97 10.68 -2.08
N ARG A 37 -7.17 10.06 -0.91
CA ARG A 37 -7.89 8.78 -0.78
C ARG A 37 -9.31 8.88 -1.34
N LEU A 38 -10.05 9.95 -1.04
CA LEU A 38 -11.41 10.16 -1.56
C LEU A 38 -11.41 10.33 -3.09
N GLY A 39 -10.48 11.13 -3.63
CA GLY A 39 -10.36 11.32 -5.08
C GLY A 39 -10.03 10.03 -5.83
N LEU A 40 -9.11 9.23 -5.30
CA LEU A 40 -8.77 7.92 -5.87
C LEU A 40 -9.94 6.94 -5.78
N ARG A 41 -10.64 6.89 -4.64
CA ARG A 41 -11.81 6.03 -4.48
C ARG A 41 -12.90 6.35 -5.49
N GLY A 42 -13.30 7.61 -5.60
CA GLY A 42 -14.31 8.03 -6.57
C GLY A 42 -13.89 7.73 -8.01
N ALA A 43 -12.60 7.88 -8.33
CA ALA A 43 -12.10 7.52 -9.64
C ALA A 43 -12.13 6.01 -9.91
N PHE A 44 -11.81 5.16 -8.93
CA PHE A 44 -11.90 3.71 -9.06
C PHE A 44 -13.35 3.23 -9.17
N ASP A 45 -14.25 3.82 -8.38
CA ASP A 45 -15.68 3.53 -8.45
C ASP A 45 -16.24 3.85 -9.86
N LEU A 46 -15.83 4.97 -10.47
CA LEU A 46 -16.18 5.33 -11.85
C LEU A 46 -15.62 4.35 -12.90
N LEU A 47 -14.45 3.77 -12.65
CA LEU A 47 -13.83 2.78 -13.53
C LEU A 47 -14.35 1.36 -13.29
N GLY A 48 -15.21 1.14 -12.28
CA GLY A 48 -15.71 -0.18 -11.90
C GLY A 48 -14.64 -1.10 -11.29
N VAL A 49 -13.57 -0.53 -10.74
CA VAL A 49 -12.46 -1.29 -10.14
C VAL A 49 -12.59 -1.29 -8.62
N SER A 50 -12.39 -2.45 -7.98
CA SER A 50 -12.40 -2.54 -6.52
C SER A 50 -11.23 -1.79 -5.91
N ALA A 51 -11.50 -0.93 -4.92
CA ALA A 51 -10.51 -0.17 -4.17
C ALA A 51 -10.38 -0.71 -2.73
N PRO A 52 -9.56 -1.76 -2.49
CA PRO A 52 -9.43 -2.37 -1.17
C PRO A 52 -8.69 -1.47 -0.19
N GLU A 53 -8.99 -1.63 1.10
CA GLU A 53 -8.33 -0.86 2.18
C GLU A 53 -6.87 -1.29 2.40
N ARG A 54 -6.52 -2.53 2.04
CA ARG A 54 -5.17 -3.06 2.15
C ARG A 54 -4.84 -3.89 0.91
N MET A 55 -3.73 -3.57 0.26
CA MET A 55 -3.19 -4.35 -0.86
C MET A 55 -2.08 -5.25 -0.31
N GLU A 56 -2.45 -6.44 0.13
CA GLU A 56 -1.50 -7.46 0.56
C GLU A 56 -1.00 -8.23 -0.66
N ARG A 57 0.30 -8.54 -0.72
CA ARG A 57 0.78 -9.51 -1.69
C ARG A 57 0.22 -10.87 -1.27
N SER A 58 -0.72 -11.42 -2.04
CA SER A 58 -1.23 -12.78 -1.79
C SER A 58 -0.04 -13.75 -1.78
N VAL A 59 0.26 -14.32 -0.61
CA VAL A 59 1.21 -15.42 -0.48
C VAL A 59 0.59 -16.61 -1.20
N LYS A 60 1.23 -17.09 -2.28
CA LYS A 60 0.95 -18.44 -2.77
C LYS A 60 1.58 -19.42 -1.80
N GLU A 61 0.75 -20.10 -1.01
CA GLU A 61 1.11 -21.38 -0.43
C GLU A 61 1.19 -22.39 -1.58
N GLU A 62 2.41 -22.78 -1.97
CA GLU A 62 2.63 -24.02 -2.71
C GLU A 62 3.63 -24.87 -1.91
N GLY A 63 3.05 -25.72 -1.07
CA GLY A 63 3.44 -27.11 -0.86
C GLY A 63 4.92 -27.39 -0.56
N GLY A 64 5.24 -27.44 0.74
CA GLY A 64 6.26 -28.38 1.19
C GLY A 64 5.84 -29.79 0.75
N SER A 65 6.61 -30.39 -0.15
CA SER A 65 6.60 -31.83 -0.32
C SER A 65 7.76 -32.40 0.49
N ASP A 66 7.37 -33.40 1.25
CA ASP A 66 8.09 -34.08 2.31
C ASP A 66 9.52 -34.49 1.99
N GLN A 67 10.30 -34.47 3.08
CA GLN A 67 11.50 -35.27 3.25
C GLN A 67 11.17 -36.76 3.05
N SER A 68 11.71 -37.39 2.01
CA SER A 68 11.92 -38.84 2.00
C SER A 68 13.42 -39.14 1.92
N ASN A 69 13.94 -39.49 3.09
CA ASN A 69 15.19 -40.17 3.40
C ASN A 69 15.65 -41.23 2.37
N SER A 70 16.94 -41.22 2.02
CA SER A 70 17.82 -42.41 2.10
C SER A 70 19.26 -42.07 1.61
N GLN A 71 20.18 -41.88 2.55
CA GLN A 71 21.61 -42.12 2.31
C GLN A 71 21.82 -43.62 2.04
N PRO A 72 22.61 -44.05 1.05
CA PRO A 72 23.21 -45.37 1.09
C PRO A 72 24.61 -45.27 1.72
N ALA A 73 24.83 -46.12 2.72
CA ALA A 73 26.13 -46.46 3.26
C ALA A 73 26.94 -47.27 2.24
N ALA A 74 28.19 -46.89 2.03
CA ALA A 74 29.33 -47.76 1.67
C ALA A 74 30.63 -46.98 1.87
#